data_AF-A0A8J8E3M8-F1
#
_entry.id   AF-A0A8J8E3M8-F1
#
_cell.length_a   1.000
_cell.length_b   1.000
_cell.length_c   1.000
_cell.angle_alpha   90.00
_cell.angle_beta   90.00
_cell.angle_gamma   90.00
#
_symmetry.space_group_name_H-M   'P 1'
#
loop_
_entity.id
_entity.type
_entity.pdbx_description
1 polymer ?
#
loop_
_entity_poly.entity_id
_entity_poly.type
_entity_poly.pdbx_seq_one_letter_code
_entity_poly.pdbx_strand_id
1 'polypeptide(L)'
;MRGDLIRVLSLIEEKANELKLDGYEPDVVLVGFEAYEFIKGQVNEEFGGEEEVLELSGLKLRILDELGKDAVVVDSKVLGFGLGGAKRFRVLE
;
A
#
# COMPACT_ATOMS: atom_id res chain seq x y z
N MET A 1 -13.61 7.20 8.07
CA MET A 1 -13.40 8.42 8.90
C MET A 1 -12.01 8.95 8.56
N ARG A 2 -11.74 10.27 8.56
CA ARG A 2 -10.39 10.84 8.24
C ARG A 2 -9.19 10.14 8.88
N GLY A 3 -9.37 9.56 10.07
CA GLY A 3 -8.31 8.80 10.75
C GLY A 3 -7.88 7.51 10.02
N ASP A 4 -8.75 6.93 9.20
CA ASP A 4 -8.51 5.67 8.53
C ASP A 4 -7.54 5.80 7.36
N LEU A 5 -7.72 6.81 6.50
CA LEU A 5 -6.79 7.08 5.39
C LEU A 5 -5.39 7.42 5.94
N ILE A 6 -5.33 8.30 6.94
CA ILE A 6 -4.08 8.67 7.62
C ILE A 6 -3.39 7.43 8.20
N ARG A 7 -4.15 6.52 8.83
CA ARG A 7 -3.61 5.26 9.36
C ARG A 7 -2.99 4.40 8.25
N VAL A 8 -3.68 4.24 7.12
CA VAL A 8 -3.19 3.44 5.99
C VAL A 8 -1.92 4.07 5.40
N LEU A 9 -1.92 5.38 5.14
CA LEU A 9 -0.75 6.10 4.63
C LEU A 9 0.45 5.98 5.58
N SER A 10 0.21 6.10 6.88
CA SER A 10 1.25 5.95 7.91
C SER A 10 1.84 4.53 7.93
N LEU A 11 1.01 3.50 7.76
CA LEU A 11 1.47 2.11 7.67
C LEU A 11 2.31 1.86 6.41
N ILE A 12 1.92 2.43 5.28
CA ILE A 12 2.70 2.35 4.02
C ILE A 12 4.07 2.99 4.23
N GLU A 13 4.13 4.18 4.81
CA GLU A 13 5.38 4.88 5.09
C GLU A 13 6.26 4.14 6.09
N GLU A 14 5.68 3.59 7.16
CA GLU A 14 6.37 2.75 8.14
C GLU A 14 7.04 1.55 7.44
N LYS A 15 6.28 0.79 6.63
CA LYS A 15 6.80 -0.40 5.94
C LYS A 15 7.81 -0.08 4.85
N ALA A 16 7.63 1.04 4.15
CA ALA A 16 8.62 1.53 3.20
C ALA A 16 9.92 1.91 3.91
N ASN A 17 9.84 2.56 5.07
CA ASN A 17 11.03 2.94 5.83
C ASN A 17 11.75 1.73 6.43
N GLU A 18 11.02 0.72 6.92
CA GLU A 18 11.63 -0.56 7.32
C GLU A 18 12.42 -1.19 6.17
N LEU A 19 11.83 -1.26 4.96
CA LEU A 19 12.52 -1.80 3.78
C LEU A 19 13.78 -0.98 3.42
N LYS A 20 13.70 0.36 3.49
CA LYS A 20 14.86 1.23 3.25
C LYS A 20 15.98 1.00 4.27
N LEU A 21 15.64 0.79 5.55
CA LEU A 21 16.62 0.45 6.59
C LEU A 21 17.27 -0.92 6.34
N ASP A 22 16.50 -1.86 5.78
CA ASP A 22 16.98 -3.18 5.36
C ASP A 22 17.80 -3.12 4.03
N GLY A 23 17.96 -1.94 3.42
CA GLY A 23 18.76 -1.72 2.21
C GLY A 23 18.02 -1.86 0.89
N TYR A 24 16.68 -1.91 0.91
CA TYR A 24 15.83 -2.03 -0.27
C TYR A 24 15.34 -0.67 -0.80
N GLU A 25 14.88 -0.66 -2.05
CA GLU A 25 14.28 0.49 -2.72
C GLU A 25 12.78 0.24 -2.97
N PRO A 26 11.89 0.43 -1.98
CA PRO A 26 10.46 0.19 -2.18
C PRO A 26 9.90 1.14 -3.23
N ASP A 27 9.16 0.59 -4.19
CA ASP A 27 8.64 1.31 -5.36
C ASP A 27 7.15 1.04 -5.65
N VAL A 28 6.61 -0.05 -5.10
CA VAL A 28 5.23 -0.48 -5.34
C VAL A 28 4.54 -0.85 -4.02
N VAL A 29 3.25 -0.51 -3.93
CA VAL A 29 2.33 -1.11 -2.95
C VAL A 29 1.32 -1.99 -3.68
N LEU A 30 1.34 -3.28 -3.38
CA LEU A 30 0.34 -4.25 -3.81
C LEU A 30 -0.82 -4.21 -2.84
N VAL A 31 -2.04 -4.05 -3.33
CA VAL A 31 -3.24 -3.89 -2.49
C VAL A 31 -4.29 -4.92 -2.91
N GLY A 32 -4.86 -5.63 -1.95
CA GLY A 32 -6.00 -6.51 -2.22
C GLY A 32 -7.24 -5.73 -2.66
N PHE A 33 -8.15 -6.39 -3.37
CA PHE A 33 -9.31 -5.72 -3.94
C PHE A 33 -10.18 -5.03 -2.87
N GLU A 34 -10.47 -5.71 -1.76
CA GLU A 34 -11.27 -5.14 -0.65
C GLU A 34 -10.56 -3.95 0.00
N ALA A 35 -9.24 -4.07 0.20
CA ALA A 35 -8.42 -2.99 0.71
C ALA A 35 -8.37 -1.78 -0.25
N TYR A 36 -8.32 -2.02 -1.56
CA TYR A 36 -8.30 -0.97 -2.57
C TYR A 36 -9.62 -0.20 -2.59
N GLU A 37 -10.76 -0.89 -2.62
CA GLU A 37 -12.08 -0.25 -2.62
C GLU A 37 -12.30 0.59 -1.35
N PHE A 38 -11.79 0.13 -0.20
CA PHE A 38 -11.80 0.93 1.02
C PHE A 38 -10.96 2.20 0.89
N ILE A 39 -9.72 2.08 0.42
CA ILE A 39 -8.81 3.23 0.26
C ILE A 39 -9.41 4.22 -0.74
N LYS A 40 -9.90 3.74 -1.89
CA LYS A 40 -10.57 4.55 -2.91
C LYS A 40 -11.78 5.28 -2.32
N GLY A 41 -12.60 4.59 -1.53
CA GLY A 41 -13.72 5.21 -0.81
C GLY A 41 -13.27 6.35 0.11
N GLN A 42 -12.21 6.15 0.90
CA GLN A 42 -11.68 7.20 1.78
C GLN A 42 -11.09 8.38 0.98
N VAL A 43 -10.37 8.13 -0.10
CA VAL A 43 -9.84 9.20 -0.98
C VAL A 43 -10.98 10.00 -1.61
N ASN A 44 -12.00 9.32 -2.13
CA ASN A 44 -13.15 9.98 -2.75
C ASN A 44 -13.94 10.84 -1.74
N GLU A 45 -14.12 10.34 -0.51
CA GLU A 45 -14.73 11.10 0.60
C GLU A 45 -13.92 12.36 0.96
N GLU A 46 -12.59 12.28 0.92
CA GLU A 46 -11.72 13.38 1.33
C GLU A 46 -11.50 14.45 0.25
N PHE A 47 -11.32 14.03 -1.00
CA PHE A 47 -10.91 14.91 -2.09
C PHE A 47 -12.04 15.24 -3.07
N GLY A 48 -13.20 14.57 -2.97
CA GLY A 48 -14.38 14.87 -3.77
C GLY A 48 -14.18 14.55 -5.26
N GLY A 49 -14.06 13.27 -5.59
CA GLY A 49 -13.91 12.78 -6.97
C GLY A 49 -14.17 11.27 -7.09
N GLU A 50 -14.23 10.76 -8.32
CA GLU A 50 -14.21 9.32 -8.64
C GLU A 50 -12.88 8.96 -9.31
N GLU A 51 -11.76 9.38 -8.74
CA GLU A 51 -10.46 9.14 -9.34
C GLU A 51 -9.93 7.75 -8.95
N GLU A 52 -9.26 7.10 -9.89
CA GLU A 52 -8.48 5.91 -9.59
C GLU A 52 -7.27 6.29 -8.74
N VAL A 53 -7.01 5.52 -7.69
CA VAL A 53 -5.84 5.72 -6.83
C VAL A 53 -4.67 4.97 -7.44
N LEU A 54 -3.82 5.69 -8.18
CA LEU A 54 -2.67 5.11 -8.88
C LEU A 54 -1.36 5.14 -8.05
N GLU A 55 -1.34 5.94 -6.99
CA GLU A 55 -0.16 6.18 -6.16
C GLU A 55 -0.55 6.44 -4.71
N LEU A 56 0.24 5.92 -3.75
CA LEU A 56 0.11 6.18 -2.32
C LEU A 56 1.49 6.42 -1.73
N SER A 57 1.67 7.53 -1.01
CA SER A 57 2.95 7.89 -0.34
C SER A 57 4.18 7.82 -1.26
N GLY A 58 4.04 8.22 -2.53
CA GLY A 58 5.13 8.16 -3.50
C GLY A 58 5.36 6.79 -4.14
N LEU A 59 4.57 5.77 -3.78
CA LEU A 59 4.68 4.40 -4.30
C LEU A 59 3.57 4.09 -5.29
N LYS A 60 3.90 3.42 -6.39
CA LYS A 60 2.90 3.00 -7.37
C LYS A 60 1.95 1.98 -6.75
N LEU A 61 0.65 2.20 -6.91
CA LEU A 61 -0.36 1.24 -6.47
C LEU A 61 -0.58 0.18 -7.56
N ARG A 62 -0.64 -1.09 -7.18
CA ARG A 62 -1.11 -2.18 -8.03
C ARG A 62 -2.09 -3.06 -7.26
N ILE A 63 -3.13 -3.52 -7.94
CA ILE A 63 -4.11 -4.41 -7.34
C ILE A 63 -3.63 -5.86 -7.49
N LEU A 64 -3.69 -6.61 -6.41
CA LEU A 64 -3.47 -8.06 -6.37
C LEU A 64 -4.60 -8.68 -5.54
N ASP A 65 -5.67 -9.09 -6.22
CA ASP A 65 -6.97 -9.45 -5.63
C ASP A 65 -6.85 -10.48 -4.49
N GLU A 66 -5.93 -11.43 -4.61
CA GLU A 66 -5.69 -12.52 -3.65
C GLU A 66 -5.24 -12.03 -2.26
N LEU A 67 -4.81 -10.77 -2.13
CA LEU A 67 -4.47 -10.18 -0.84
C LEU A 67 -5.71 -9.78 -0.01
N GLY A 68 -6.90 -9.66 -0.64
CA GLY A 68 -8.15 -9.32 0.03
C GLY A 68 -8.07 -8.01 0.83
N LYS A 69 -8.04 -8.13 2.16
CA LYS A 69 -8.01 -7.01 3.13
C LYS A 69 -6.62 -6.44 3.42
N ASP A 70 -5.59 -7.02 2.83
CA ASP A 70 -4.20 -6.69 3.12
C ASP A 70 -3.54 -5.92 1.97
N ALA A 71 -2.39 -5.34 2.30
CA ALA A 71 -1.48 -4.73 1.34
C ALA A 71 -0.04 -5.13 1.65
N VAL A 72 0.83 -5.00 0.64
CA VAL A 72 2.24 -5.35 0.70
C VAL A 72 3.06 -4.25 0.05
N VAL A 73 3.96 -3.62 0.79
CA VAL A 73 4.99 -2.74 0.22
C VAL A 73 6.12 -3.61 -0.29
N VAL A 74 6.58 -3.38 -1.51
CA VAL A 74 7.63 -4.19 -2.14
C VAL A 74 8.69 -3.33 -2.84
N ASP A 75 9.91 -3.85 -2.86
CA ASP A 75 10.91 -3.50 -3.88
C ASP A 75 10.75 -4.49 -5.04
N SER A 76 10.13 -4.03 -6.11
CA SER A 76 9.76 -4.87 -7.24
C SER A 76 10.95 -5.39 -8.04
N LYS A 77 12.13 -4.72 -7.96
CA LYS A 77 13.33 -5.13 -8.69
C LYS A 77 13.96 -6.39 -8.10
N VAL A 78 13.79 -6.60 -6.79
CA VAL A 78 14.42 -7.70 -6.04
C VAL A 78 13.42 -8.75 -5.55
N LEU A 79 12.12 -8.51 -5.73
CA LEU A 79 11.07 -9.44 -5.33
C LEU A 79 11.29 -10.82 -5.99
N GLY A 80 11.37 -11.87 -5.17
CA GLY A 80 11.62 -13.24 -5.64
C GLY A 80 13.09 -13.63 -5.79
N PHE A 81 14.03 -12.69 -5.69
CA PHE A 81 15.48 -12.98 -5.66
C PHE A 81 16.03 -13.20 -4.24
N GLY A 82 15.25 -12.86 -3.21
CA GLY A 82 15.59 -13.03 -1.80
C GLY A 82 14.36 -13.00 -0.89
N LEU A 83 14.57 -13.10 0.43
CA LEU A 83 13.48 -13.23 1.41
C LEU A 83 12.94 -11.89 1.97
N GLY A 84 13.59 -10.75 1.69
CA GLY A 84 13.34 -9.50 2.43
C GLY A 84 12.65 -8.36 1.68
N GLY A 85 12.43 -8.47 0.36
CA GLY A 85 11.94 -7.35 -0.46
C GLY A 85 10.45 -7.02 -0.35
N ALA A 86 9.77 -7.48 0.70
CA ALA A 86 8.32 -7.31 0.88
C ALA A 86 7.90 -7.21 2.36
N LYS A 87 6.99 -6.29 2.67
CA LYS A 87 6.38 -6.13 4.00
C LYS A 87 4.85 -6.05 3.88
N ARG A 88 4.16 -7.03 4.46
CA ARG A 88 2.68 -7.09 4.50
C ARG A 88 2.14 -6.34 5.72
N PHE A 89 0.99 -5.70 5.55
CA PHE A 89 0.21 -5.11 6.62
C PHE A 89 -1.29 -5.21 6.31
N ARG A 90 -2.11 -5.10 7.35
CA ARG A 90 -3.57 -5.19 7.24
C ARG A 90 -4.20 -3.82 7.06
N VAL A 91 -5.00 -3.66 6.01
CA VAL A 91 -5.70 -2.39 5.71
C VAL A 91 -7.03 -2.35 6.44
N LEU A 92 -7.80 -3.43 6.36
CA LEU A 92 -9.13 -3.57 6.96
C LEU A 92 -9.15 -4.63 8.07
N GLU A 93 -9.83 -4.37 9.18
CA GLU A 93 -10.16 -5.42 10.16
C GLU A 93 -11.19 -6.44 9.62
#